data_AF-A0A9P0HX14-F1
#
_entry.id   AF-A0A9P0HX14-F1
#
_cell.length_a   1.000
_cell.length_b   1.000
_cell.length_c   1.000
_cell.angle_alpha   90.00
_cell.angle_beta   90.00
_cell.angle_gamma   90.00
#
_symmetry.space_group_name_H-M   'P 1'
#
loop_
_entity.id
_entity.type
_entity.pdbx_description
1 polymer ?
#
loop_
_entity_poly.entity_id
_entity_poly.type
_entity_poly.pdbx_seq_one_letter_code
_entity_poly.pdbx_strand_id
1 'polypeptide(L)'
;MDESNIPIDINIGKLQDWLVSRRHVSKEWQKGVPAVREKINNALQDMPKHDDIASLLAGSYINYFHCLKIIEILKETEADSKNLFGRYGSQRMKDWQDIARNYERDNLYLAEAAQILVRNINYEIPGLKKQITKEEQLQVECEKKHSDFLKNEASSKTEFLTLCKQLGIQGERIKKELIGTSLKPLQPAIDLYAAFSKYILGDRATEVLPLLQFVVEHGNTTMYEWSYGEAPLSVEPDPIHIEIDDEDQGAGDQIDFGSLDAPAEIDFGDGDAGAEIDWGNIDVAAPENILESFLKMRLYETNTSGDNHSFSLLEQLPTESTAALTAMLDAVQVAASKLTAPEMNHLHNVKHSPRYVDVLTAQLKQKLALCDKLSRLASRAADQSAAAGARATELRPVLTRIIARTKELQAQIESEISKKYKGRPVNIIGGVKFL
;
A
#
# COMPACT_ATOMS: atom_id res chain seq x y z
N MET A 1 14.59 -20.80 65.83
CA MET A 1 13.72 -20.35 64.73
C MET A 1 12.57 -21.34 64.66
N ASP A 2 11.34 -20.88 64.78
CA ASP A 2 10.17 -21.76 64.72
C ASP A 2 9.97 -22.20 63.26
N GLU A 3 10.04 -23.51 62.98
CA GLU A 3 9.94 -24.07 61.62
C GLU A 3 8.59 -23.75 60.95
N SER A 4 7.61 -23.33 61.75
CA SER A 4 6.29 -22.82 61.35
C SER A 4 6.35 -21.55 60.50
N ASN A 5 7.43 -20.76 60.59
CA ASN A 5 7.58 -19.49 59.86
C ASN A 5 8.30 -19.60 58.50
N ILE A 6 8.84 -20.78 58.15
CA ILE A 6 9.54 -20.96 56.87
C ILE A 6 8.50 -21.18 55.76
N PRO A 7 8.42 -20.39 54.68
CA PRO A 7 7.44 -20.63 53.62
C PRO A 7 7.62 -22.00 52.93
N ILE A 8 6.53 -22.57 52.41
CA ILE A 8 6.56 -23.74 51.54
C ILE A 8 6.57 -23.26 50.09
N ASP A 9 7.71 -23.40 49.44
CA ASP A 9 7.88 -23.00 48.05
C ASP A 9 7.75 -24.19 47.11
N ILE A 10 6.83 -24.10 46.14
CA ILE A 10 6.52 -25.18 45.21
C ILE A 10 6.68 -24.66 43.78
N ASN A 11 7.53 -25.28 42.99
CA ASN A 11 7.63 -24.95 41.57
C ASN A 11 6.37 -25.40 40.82
N ILE A 12 5.79 -24.54 39.99
CA ILE A 12 4.57 -24.81 39.23
C ILE A 12 4.67 -26.10 38.40
N GLY A 13 5.80 -26.34 37.73
CA GLY A 13 6.01 -27.51 36.88
C GLY A 13 6.05 -28.83 37.66
N LYS A 14 6.22 -28.76 38.99
CA LYS A 14 6.22 -29.92 39.90
C LYS A 14 5.01 -29.96 40.83
N LEU A 15 4.05 -29.04 40.68
CA LEU A 15 2.94 -28.90 41.63
C LEU A 15 2.12 -30.18 41.77
N GLN A 16 1.76 -30.81 40.66
CA GLN A 16 0.99 -32.07 40.68
C GLN A 16 1.78 -33.21 41.34
N ASP A 17 3.04 -33.40 40.94
CA ASP A 17 3.92 -34.43 41.53
C ASP A 17 4.17 -34.18 43.01
N TRP A 18 4.27 -32.92 43.42
CA TRP A 18 4.41 -32.52 44.82
C TRP A 18 3.18 -32.91 45.64
N LEU A 19 1.97 -32.66 45.12
CA LEU A 19 0.72 -33.06 45.77
C LEU A 19 0.59 -34.58 45.93
N VAL A 20 0.97 -35.34 44.90
CA VAL A 20 0.93 -36.81 44.92
C VAL A 20 2.01 -37.40 45.84
N SER A 21 3.26 -36.92 45.75
CA SER A 21 4.38 -37.42 46.57
C SER A 21 4.19 -37.20 48.06
N ARG A 22 3.49 -36.13 48.45
CA ARG A 22 3.10 -35.85 49.84
C ARG A 22 1.77 -36.47 50.27
N ARG A 23 1.17 -37.29 49.41
CA ARG A 23 -0.10 -38.00 49.65
C ARG A 23 -1.27 -37.07 49.95
N HIS A 24 -1.21 -35.82 49.48
CA HIS A 24 -2.37 -34.92 49.53
C HIS A 24 -3.43 -35.32 48.50
N VAL A 25 -2.99 -35.91 47.40
CA VAL A 25 -3.83 -36.34 46.28
C VAL A 25 -3.45 -37.77 45.90
N SER A 26 -4.44 -38.60 45.53
CA SER A 26 -4.21 -39.96 45.03
C SER A 26 -3.45 -39.95 43.69
N LYS A 27 -2.61 -40.96 43.43
CA LYS A 27 -1.93 -41.11 42.12
C LYS A 27 -2.91 -41.31 40.96
N GLU A 28 -4.09 -41.86 41.24
CA GLU A 28 -5.13 -42.16 40.22
C GLU A 28 -6.28 -41.14 40.23
N TRP A 29 -6.04 -39.92 40.72
CA TRP A 29 -7.05 -38.87 40.87
C TRP A 29 -7.81 -38.59 39.56
N GLN A 30 -7.17 -38.75 38.39
CA GLN A 30 -7.79 -38.51 37.09
C GLN A 30 -9.01 -39.39 36.86
N LYS A 31 -9.09 -40.59 37.45
CA LYS A 31 -10.25 -41.49 37.34
C LYS A 31 -11.50 -40.92 38.01
N GLY A 32 -11.34 -40.03 39.00
CA GLY A 32 -12.45 -39.42 39.73
C GLY A 32 -13.08 -38.20 39.04
N VAL A 33 -12.33 -37.52 38.16
CA VAL A 33 -12.77 -36.28 37.50
C VAL A 33 -14.01 -36.47 36.61
N PRO A 34 -14.08 -37.49 35.71
CA PRO A 34 -15.20 -37.63 34.77
C PRO A 34 -16.57 -37.71 35.45
N ALA A 35 -16.67 -38.45 36.55
CA ALA A 35 -17.92 -38.60 37.29
C ALA A 35 -18.40 -37.27 37.89
N VAL A 36 -17.47 -36.42 38.36
CA VAL A 36 -17.81 -35.08 38.85
C VAL A 36 -18.23 -34.17 37.70
N ARG A 37 -17.61 -34.31 36.52
CA ARG A 37 -17.98 -33.54 35.32
C ARG A 37 -19.35 -33.85 34.80
N GLU A 38 -19.72 -35.12 34.77
CA GLU A 38 -21.07 -35.53 34.41
C GLU A 38 -22.11 -34.88 35.34
N LYS A 39 -21.87 -34.89 36.65
CA LYS A 39 -22.76 -34.23 37.62
C LYS A 39 -22.87 -32.73 37.40
N ILE A 40 -21.76 -32.04 37.12
CA ILE A 40 -21.77 -30.61 36.82
C ILE A 40 -22.60 -30.33 35.57
N ASN A 41 -22.40 -31.09 34.49
CA ASN A 41 -23.16 -30.90 33.26
C ASN A 41 -24.67 -31.09 33.46
N ASN A 42 -25.07 -32.05 34.30
CA ASN A 42 -26.46 -32.26 34.65
C ASN A 42 -27.01 -31.12 35.51
N ALA A 43 -26.27 -30.69 36.54
CA ALA A 43 -26.67 -29.58 37.42
C ALA A 43 -26.75 -28.23 36.69
N LEU A 44 -25.99 -28.05 35.61
CA LEU A 44 -26.05 -26.84 34.78
C LEU A 44 -27.36 -26.66 34.02
N GLN A 45 -28.11 -27.74 33.78
CA GLN A 45 -29.40 -27.66 33.09
C GLN A 45 -30.46 -26.99 33.97
N ASP A 46 -30.29 -27.02 35.29
CA ASP A 46 -31.19 -26.45 36.28
C ASP A 46 -30.51 -25.27 37.01
N MET A 47 -30.13 -24.22 36.26
CA MET A 47 -29.54 -22.99 36.84
C MET A 47 -30.55 -21.83 36.88
N PRO A 48 -30.60 -21.04 37.98
CA PRO A 48 -31.43 -19.86 38.03
C PRO A 48 -30.87 -18.76 37.12
N LYS A 49 -31.74 -17.89 36.62
CA LYS A 49 -31.32 -16.66 35.94
C LYS A 49 -30.72 -15.71 36.98
N HIS A 50 -29.41 -15.67 37.05
CA HIS A 50 -28.64 -14.79 37.92
C HIS A 50 -27.38 -14.31 37.19
N ASP A 51 -27.13 -13.00 37.17
CA ASP A 51 -26.10 -12.39 36.34
C ASP A 51 -24.68 -12.82 36.77
N ASP A 52 -24.44 -13.00 38.08
CA ASP A 52 -23.14 -13.50 38.57
C ASP A 52 -22.89 -14.96 38.19
N ILE A 53 -23.95 -15.77 38.16
CA ILE A 53 -23.87 -17.16 37.70
C ILE A 53 -23.61 -17.17 36.20
N ALA A 54 -24.34 -16.39 35.41
CA ALA A 54 -24.09 -16.26 33.98
C ALA A 54 -22.65 -15.81 33.69
N SER A 55 -22.11 -14.89 34.49
CA SER A 55 -20.72 -14.41 34.39
C SER A 55 -19.68 -15.48 34.76
N LEU A 56 -19.98 -16.33 35.74
CA LEU A 56 -19.17 -17.49 36.10
C LEU A 56 -19.19 -18.57 34.99
N LEU A 57 -20.36 -18.79 34.38
CA LEU A 57 -20.56 -19.78 33.32
C LEU A 57 -20.02 -19.31 31.95
N ALA A 58 -19.94 -18.00 31.72
CA ALA A 58 -19.46 -17.43 30.46
C ALA A 58 -17.96 -17.72 30.23
N GLY A 59 -17.69 -18.63 29.29
CA GLY A 59 -16.36 -18.92 28.77
C GLY A 59 -15.40 -19.47 29.82
N SER A 60 -15.89 -20.19 30.83
CA SER A 60 -15.05 -20.75 31.89
C SER A 60 -15.29 -22.26 32.04
N TYR A 61 -14.20 -23.00 32.20
CA TYR A 61 -14.26 -24.36 32.68
C TYR A 61 -14.60 -24.29 34.18
N ILE A 62 -15.83 -24.67 34.53
CA ILE A 62 -16.31 -24.67 35.92
C ILE A 62 -15.36 -25.56 36.73
N ASN A 63 -14.87 -25.14 37.89
CA ASN A 63 -14.04 -25.98 38.74
C ASN A 63 -14.65 -25.97 40.15
N TYR A 64 -14.01 -26.67 41.08
CA TYR A 64 -14.47 -26.73 42.46
C TYR A 64 -14.73 -25.35 43.10
N PHE A 65 -13.84 -24.39 42.90
CA PHE A 65 -14.00 -23.04 43.48
C PHE A 65 -15.17 -22.29 42.85
N HIS A 66 -15.47 -22.52 41.56
CA HIS A 66 -16.71 -22.03 40.95
C HIS A 66 -17.94 -22.71 41.56
N CYS A 67 -17.88 -24.02 41.86
CA CYS A 67 -18.98 -24.73 42.54
C CYS A 67 -19.27 -24.13 43.91
N LEU A 68 -18.22 -23.76 44.68
CA LEU A 68 -18.38 -23.11 45.98
C LEU A 68 -19.07 -21.74 45.87
N LYS A 69 -18.66 -20.92 44.89
CA LYS A 69 -19.32 -19.63 44.61
C LYS A 69 -20.78 -19.80 44.21
N ILE A 70 -21.08 -20.80 43.38
CA ILE A 70 -22.46 -21.12 43.00
C ILE A 70 -23.28 -21.51 44.25
N ILE A 71 -22.74 -22.36 45.12
CA ILE A 71 -23.40 -22.72 46.39
C ILE A 71 -23.64 -21.49 47.27
N GLU A 72 -22.69 -20.55 47.32
CA GLU A 72 -22.84 -19.30 48.07
C GLU A 72 -23.96 -18.43 47.52
N ILE A 73 -24.01 -18.22 46.20
CA ILE A 73 -25.10 -17.49 45.53
C ILE A 73 -26.45 -18.18 45.76
N LEU A 74 -26.50 -19.52 45.73
CA LEU A 74 -27.72 -20.29 46.00
C LEU A 74 -28.19 -20.14 47.45
N LYS A 75 -27.28 -19.95 48.42
CA LYS A 75 -27.68 -19.68 49.83
C LYS A 75 -28.39 -18.34 49.97
N GLU A 76 -27.98 -17.34 49.19
CA GLU A 76 -28.56 -16.00 49.21
C GLU A 76 -29.89 -15.97 48.45
N THR A 77 -29.92 -16.59 47.27
CA THR A 77 -31.09 -16.56 46.37
C THR A 77 -32.20 -17.53 46.74
N GLU A 78 -31.90 -18.64 47.44
CA GLU A 78 -32.88 -19.65 47.86
C GLU A 78 -33.03 -19.74 49.39
N ALA A 79 -32.76 -18.63 50.09
CA ALA A 79 -32.77 -18.54 51.56
C ALA A 79 -34.10 -18.97 52.20
N ASP A 80 -35.21 -18.82 51.49
CA ASP A 80 -36.58 -19.14 51.94
C ASP A 80 -36.95 -20.63 51.77
N SER A 81 -36.10 -21.43 51.11
CA SER A 81 -36.33 -22.88 50.90
C SER A 81 -35.84 -23.78 52.04
N LYS A 82 -35.60 -23.20 53.22
CA LYS A 82 -35.09 -23.93 54.39
C LYS A 82 -36.21 -24.75 55.04
N ASN A 83 -35.98 -26.06 55.14
CA ASN A 83 -36.87 -26.93 55.92
C ASN A 83 -36.74 -26.62 57.42
N LEU A 84 -37.73 -27.02 58.23
CA LEU A 84 -37.84 -26.81 59.70
C LEU A 84 -36.62 -27.22 60.56
N PHE A 85 -35.59 -27.83 59.96
CA PHE A 85 -34.30 -28.20 60.58
C PHE A 85 -33.11 -27.37 60.05
N GLY A 86 -33.35 -26.25 59.36
CA GLY A 86 -32.29 -25.37 58.84
C GLY A 86 -31.49 -25.93 57.66
N ARG A 87 -31.92 -27.05 57.06
CA ARG A 87 -31.31 -27.63 55.86
C ARG A 87 -31.96 -27.05 54.61
N TYR A 88 -31.13 -26.54 53.68
CA TYR A 88 -31.57 -26.07 52.37
C TYR A 88 -32.20 -27.23 51.58
N GLY A 89 -33.41 -27.03 51.04
CA GLY A 89 -34.28 -28.11 50.57
C GLY A 89 -34.29 -28.37 49.05
N SER A 90 -33.89 -27.39 48.23
CA SER A 90 -34.01 -27.49 46.76
C SER A 90 -33.13 -28.59 46.17
N GLN A 91 -33.59 -29.21 45.08
CA GLN A 91 -32.83 -30.25 44.38
C GLN A 91 -31.50 -29.69 43.86
N ARG A 92 -31.53 -28.51 43.24
CA ARG A 92 -30.36 -27.75 42.80
C ARG A 92 -29.30 -27.58 43.89
N MET A 93 -29.68 -27.10 45.08
CA MET A 93 -28.74 -26.92 46.18
C MET A 93 -28.14 -28.26 46.65
N LYS A 94 -28.94 -29.35 46.65
CA LYS A 94 -28.44 -30.69 46.96
C LYS A 94 -27.44 -31.18 45.90
N ASP A 95 -27.70 -30.93 44.63
CA ASP A 95 -26.85 -31.35 43.52
C ASP A 95 -25.49 -30.65 43.58
N TRP A 96 -25.48 -29.32 43.77
CA TRP A 96 -24.22 -28.57 43.91
C TRP A 96 -23.45 -28.93 45.18
N GLN A 97 -24.14 -29.19 46.31
CA GLN A 97 -23.49 -29.69 47.52
C GLN A 97 -22.90 -31.10 47.34
N ASP A 98 -23.58 -31.98 46.61
CA ASP A 98 -23.05 -33.31 46.29
C ASP A 98 -21.83 -33.21 45.37
N ILE A 99 -21.85 -32.34 44.36
CA ILE A 99 -20.69 -32.05 43.51
C ILE A 99 -19.49 -31.61 44.36
N ALA A 100 -19.69 -30.66 45.27
CA ALA A 100 -18.64 -30.18 46.17
C ALA A 100 -18.07 -31.33 47.04
N ARG A 101 -18.92 -32.17 47.64
CA ARG A 101 -18.49 -33.33 48.43
C ARG A 101 -17.70 -34.35 47.61
N ASN A 102 -18.11 -34.61 46.37
CA ASN A 102 -17.38 -35.53 45.48
C ASN A 102 -16.00 -34.97 45.09
N TYR A 103 -15.87 -33.65 44.99
CA TYR A 103 -14.59 -32.96 44.80
C TYR A 103 -13.69 -32.99 46.03
N GLU A 104 -14.26 -32.81 47.22
CA GLU A 104 -13.53 -32.85 48.50
C GLU A 104 -13.01 -34.25 48.83
N ARG A 105 -13.73 -35.30 48.41
CA ARG A 105 -13.28 -36.68 48.53
C ARG A 105 -11.93 -36.86 47.83
N ASP A 106 -10.97 -37.43 48.55
CA ASP A 106 -9.59 -37.65 48.10
C ASP A 106 -8.85 -36.39 47.61
N ASN A 107 -9.34 -35.20 48.01
CA ASN A 107 -8.84 -33.89 47.57
C ASN A 107 -8.78 -33.73 46.05
N LEU A 108 -9.75 -34.31 45.33
CA LEU A 108 -9.81 -34.27 43.87
C LEU A 108 -9.79 -32.83 43.33
N TYR A 109 -10.44 -31.89 44.04
CA TYR A 109 -10.44 -30.47 43.69
C TYR A 109 -9.03 -29.88 43.56
N LEU A 110 -8.14 -30.24 44.47
CA LEU A 110 -6.79 -29.68 44.54
C LEU A 110 -5.94 -30.20 43.38
N ALA A 111 -6.15 -31.45 42.99
CA ALA A 111 -5.52 -32.09 41.85
C ALA A 111 -5.92 -31.43 40.53
N GLU A 112 -7.23 -31.28 40.29
CA GLU A 112 -7.75 -30.67 39.07
C GLU A 112 -7.39 -29.18 39.00
N ALA A 113 -7.48 -28.44 40.11
CA ALA A 113 -7.06 -27.04 40.18
C ALA A 113 -5.58 -26.88 39.84
N ALA A 114 -4.70 -27.73 40.38
CA ALA A 114 -3.28 -27.75 40.05
C ALA A 114 -3.05 -28.05 38.55
N GLN A 115 -3.80 -28.97 37.96
CA GLN A 115 -3.73 -29.26 36.53
C GLN A 115 -4.11 -28.06 35.66
N ILE A 116 -5.23 -27.39 35.99
CA ILE A 116 -5.69 -26.19 35.29
C ILE A 116 -4.64 -25.07 35.42
N LEU A 117 -4.12 -24.84 36.62
CA LEU A 117 -3.11 -23.81 36.87
C LEU A 117 -1.85 -24.03 36.01
N VAL A 118 -1.33 -25.27 36.00
CA VAL A 118 -0.17 -25.65 35.17
C VAL A 118 -0.47 -25.45 33.69
N ARG A 119 -1.66 -25.84 33.22
CA ARG A 119 -2.05 -25.68 31.81
C ARG A 119 -2.11 -24.21 31.41
N ASN A 120 -2.73 -23.37 32.24
CA ASN A 120 -2.87 -21.95 31.97
C ASN A 120 -1.52 -21.24 31.88
N ILE A 121 -0.60 -21.55 32.80
CA ILE A 121 0.72 -20.92 32.86
C ILE A 121 1.62 -21.39 31.72
N ASN A 122 1.63 -22.69 31.42
CA ASN A 122 2.57 -23.25 30.46
C ASN A 122 2.09 -23.16 29.00
N TYR A 123 0.78 -23.11 28.75
CA TYR A 123 0.23 -23.23 27.39
C TYR A 123 -0.75 -22.12 27.03
N GLU A 124 -1.81 -21.89 27.84
CA GLU A 124 -2.90 -20.99 27.43
C GLU A 124 -2.43 -19.52 27.35
N ILE A 125 -1.81 -19.01 28.42
CA ILE A 125 -1.34 -17.62 28.48
C ILE A 125 -0.23 -17.38 27.45
N PRO A 126 0.82 -18.22 27.35
CA PRO A 126 1.83 -18.08 26.30
C PRO A 126 1.25 -18.20 24.89
N GLY A 127 0.28 -19.11 24.68
CA GLY A 127 -0.39 -19.30 23.40
C GLY A 127 -1.15 -18.04 22.95
N LEU A 128 -1.96 -17.46 23.84
CA LEU A 128 -2.67 -16.21 23.57
C LEU A 128 -1.71 -15.04 23.33
N LYS A 129 -0.64 -14.91 24.12
CA LYS A 129 0.39 -13.88 23.88
C LYS A 129 1.03 -14.04 22.50
N LYS A 130 1.42 -15.26 22.14
CA LYS A 130 2.01 -15.56 20.83
C LYS A 130 1.04 -15.26 19.70
N GLN A 131 -0.25 -15.55 19.87
CA GLN A 131 -1.28 -15.23 18.89
C GLN A 131 -1.44 -13.72 18.72
N ILE A 132 -1.50 -12.94 19.82
CA ILE A 132 -1.55 -11.48 19.76
C ILE A 132 -0.34 -10.92 19.02
N THR A 133 0.88 -11.35 19.39
CA THR A 133 2.11 -10.89 18.72
C THR A 133 2.12 -11.25 17.23
N LYS A 134 1.61 -12.43 16.85
CA LYS A 134 1.51 -12.83 15.44
C LYS A 134 0.56 -11.91 14.67
N GLU A 135 -0.61 -11.58 15.22
CA GLU A 135 -1.56 -10.66 14.58
C GLU A 135 -0.98 -9.24 14.49
N GLU A 136 -0.25 -8.78 15.52
CA GLU A 136 0.43 -7.46 15.50
C GLU A 136 1.55 -7.40 14.46
N GLN A 137 2.35 -8.47 14.32
CA GLN A 137 3.35 -8.56 13.27
C GLN A 137 2.72 -8.54 11.88
N LEU A 138 1.64 -9.30 11.69
CA LEU A 138 0.88 -9.30 10.43
C LEU A 138 0.31 -7.91 10.11
N GLN A 139 -0.19 -7.19 11.12
CA GLN A 139 -0.68 -5.82 10.96
C GLN A 139 0.43 -4.90 10.44
N VAL A 140 1.60 -4.89 11.08
CA VAL A 140 2.75 -4.06 10.68
C VAL A 140 3.25 -4.42 9.29
N GLU A 141 3.32 -5.70 8.94
CA GLU A 141 3.69 -6.15 7.60
C GLU A 141 2.71 -5.67 6.52
N CYS A 142 1.40 -5.74 6.80
CA CYS A 142 0.36 -5.25 5.90
C CYS A 142 0.40 -3.71 5.76
N GLU A 143 0.66 -2.97 6.85
CA GLU A 143 0.84 -1.51 6.81
C GLU A 143 2.06 -1.11 5.95
N LYS A 144 3.15 -1.86 6.06
CA LYS A 144 4.33 -1.66 5.21
C LYS A 144 4.00 -1.89 3.74
N LYS A 145 3.35 -3.03 3.40
CA LYS A 145 2.90 -3.33 2.04
C LYS A 145 1.96 -2.26 1.48
N HIS A 146 1.02 -1.78 2.30
CA HIS A 146 0.12 -0.70 1.93
C HIS A 146 0.89 0.58 1.56
N SER A 147 1.85 0.99 2.39
CA SER A 147 2.70 2.15 2.10
C SER A 147 3.53 1.97 0.83
N ASP A 148 4.09 0.79 0.60
CA ASP A 148 4.89 0.48 -0.58
C ASP A 148 4.02 0.50 -1.86
N PHE A 149 2.79 -0.04 -1.81
CA PHE A 149 1.85 0.05 -2.93
C PHE A 149 1.46 1.49 -3.25
N LEU A 150 1.19 2.33 -2.25
CA LEU A 150 0.88 3.75 -2.47
C LEU A 150 2.06 4.52 -3.08
N LYS A 151 3.29 4.23 -2.66
CA LYS A 151 4.49 4.83 -3.25
C LYS A 151 4.66 4.41 -4.71
N ASN A 152 4.46 3.13 -5.00
CA ASN A 152 4.56 2.61 -6.36
C ASN A 152 3.44 3.17 -7.26
N GLU A 153 2.22 3.33 -6.73
CA GLU A 153 1.11 3.98 -7.42
C GLU A 153 1.46 5.43 -7.74
N ALA A 154 1.97 6.18 -6.76
CA ALA A 154 2.38 7.57 -6.96
C ALA A 154 3.51 7.71 -8.00
N SER A 155 4.50 6.81 -8.00
CA SER A 155 5.55 6.77 -9.03
C SER A 155 4.96 6.50 -10.41
N SER A 156 4.15 5.43 -10.53
CA SER A 156 3.52 5.05 -11.81
C SER A 156 2.61 6.15 -12.35
N LYS A 157 1.87 6.84 -11.47
CA LYS A 157 1.05 8.00 -11.84
C LYS A 157 1.90 9.19 -12.29
N THR A 158 3.05 9.42 -11.64
CA THR A 158 3.98 10.49 -12.03
C THR A 158 4.61 10.19 -13.40
N GLU A 159 5.00 8.94 -13.66
CA GLU A 159 5.47 8.49 -14.96
C GLU A 159 4.39 8.67 -16.03
N PHE A 160 3.15 8.23 -15.75
CA PHE A 160 2.01 8.43 -16.65
C PHE A 160 1.79 9.91 -16.97
N LEU A 161 1.78 10.78 -15.96
CA LEU A 161 1.62 12.23 -16.16
C LEU A 161 2.80 12.83 -16.94
N THR A 162 4.01 12.33 -16.73
CA THR A 162 5.21 12.77 -17.46
C THR A 162 5.11 12.38 -18.93
N LEU A 163 4.67 11.14 -19.23
CA LEU A 163 4.39 10.69 -20.59
C LEU A 163 3.30 11.55 -21.24
N CYS A 164 2.18 11.79 -20.55
CA CYS A 164 1.12 12.67 -21.06
C CYS A 164 1.63 14.10 -21.36
N LYS A 165 2.52 14.63 -20.51
CA LYS A 165 3.12 15.96 -20.70
C LYS A 165 4.10 15.99 -21.87
N GLN A 166 4.93 14.96 -22.04
CA GLN A 166 5.86 14.82 -23.16
C GLN A 166 5.13 14.72 -24.52
N LEU A 167 3.91 14.19 -24.51
CA LEU A 167 3.09 14.10 -25.70
C LEU A 167 2.34 15.40 -26.03
N GLY A 168 2.41 16.43 -25.18
CA GLY A 168 1.73 17.71 -25.41
C GLY A 168 0.21 17.64 -25.41
N ILE A 169 -0.39 16.58 -24.85
CA ILE A 169 -1.83 16.33 -24.95
C ILE A 169 -2.56 17.07 -23.84
N GLN A 170 -3.00 18.32 -24.09
CA GLN A 170 -4.11 18.94 -23.34
C GLN A 170 -5.48 18.62 -23.95
N GLY A 171 -5.53 17.98 -25.12
CA GLY A 171 -6.77 17.41 -25.69
C GLY A 171 -7.84 18.42 -26.13
N GLU A 172 -7.65 19.73 -25.98
CA GLU A 172 -8.71 20.69 -26.30
C GLU A 172 -8.69 21.20 -27.75
N ARG A 173 -7.52 21.47 -28.37
CA ARG A 173 -7.45 21.99 -29.76
C ARG A 173 -6.15 21.67 -30.52
N ILE A 174 -5.97 20.40 -30.91
CA ILE A 174 -4.85 19.93 -31.76
C ILE A 174 -4.68 20.80 -33.02
N LYS A 175 -5.77 21.24 -33.65
CA LYS A 175 -5.75 22.12 -34.84
C LYS A 175 -5.30 23.55 -34.55
N LYS A 176 -5.41 24.09 -33.32
CA LYS A 176 -4.92 25.44 -32.99
C LYS A 176 -3.46 25.45 -32.53
N GLU A 177 -2.99 24.35 -31.98
CA GLU A 177 -1.60 24.21 -31.52
C GLU A 177 -0.64 23.89 -32.68
N LEU A 178 -1.16 23.30 -33.77
CA LEU A 178 -0.48 23.17 -35.06
C LEU A 178 -0.53 24.44 -35.92
N ILE A 179 -1.29 25.47 -35.55
CA ILE A 179 -1.25 26.77 -36.24
C ILE A 179 0.00 27.50 -35.75
N GLY A 180 1.02 27.40 -36.59
CA GLY A 180 2.37 27.83 -36.32
C GLY A 180 2.46 29.23 -35.73
N THR A 181 3.42 29.38 -34.81
CA THR A 181 3.96 30.68 -34.44
C THR A 181 4.27 31.45 -35.70
N SER A 182 3.69 32.65 -35.82
CA SER A 182 3.96 33.58 -36.92
C SER A 182 5.45 33.62 -37.21
N LEU A 183 5.86 33.22 -38.41
CA LEU A 183 7.25 33.29 -38.87
C LEU A 183 7.64 34.70 -39.33
N LYS A 184 6.71 35.67 -39.28
CA LYS A 184 6.96 37.09 -39.59
C LYS A 184 8.18 37.71 -38.92
N PRO A 185 8.55 37.36 -37.66
CA PRO A 185 9.78 37.84 -37.05
C PRO A 185 11.07 37.44 -37.78
N LEU A 186 11.03 36.46 -38.70
CA LEU A 186 12.16 36.07 -39.54
C LEU A 186 12.37 37.01 -40.73
N GLN A 187 11.39 37.85 -41.08
CA GLN A 187 11.44 38.72 -42.27
C GLN A 187 12.70 39.60 -42.32
N PRO A 188 13.12 40.29 -41.24
CA PRO A 188 14.31 41.14 -41.29
C PRO A 188 15.60 40.36 -41.56
N ALA A 189 15.70 39.12 -41.07
CA ALA A 189 16.84 38.25 -41.33
C ALA A 189 16.85 37.79 -42.80
N ILE A 190 15.69 37.44 -43.35
CA ILE A 190 15.54 37.03 -44.75
C ILE A 190 15.90 38.19 -45.69
N ASP A 191 15.40 39.40 -45.40
CA ASP A 191 15.68 40.61 -46.19
C ASP A 191 17.18 40.93 -46.20
N LEU A 192 17.84 40.83 -45.04
CA LEU A 192 19.28 41.04 -44.92
C LEU A 192 20.09 40.00 -45.71
N TYR A 193 19.67 38.73 -45.66
CA TYR A 193 20.31 37.65 -46.42
C TYR A 193 20.09 37.81 -47.93
N ALA A 194 18.90 38.22 -48.36
CA ALA A 194 18.60 38.52 -49.75
C ALA A 194 19.42 39.70 -50.28
N ALA A 195 19.52 40.78 -49.50
CA ALA A 195 20.36 41.93 -49.82
C ALA A 195 21.84 41.54 -49.94
N PHE A 196 22.33 40.70 -49.03
CA PHE A 196 23.70 40.16 -49.08
C PHE A 196 23.94 39.28 -50.31
N SER A 197 23.03 38.34 -50.61
CA SER A 197 23.13 37.46 -51.79
C SER A 197 23.17 38.28 -53.09
N LYS A 198 22.29 39.27 -53.20
CA LYS A 198 22.26 40.20 -54.34
C LYS A 198 23.54 41.03 -54.46
N TYR A 199 24.12 41.44 -53.34
CA TYR A 199 25.39 42.17 -53.32
C TYR A 199 26.55 41.31 -53.84
N ILE A 200 26.67 40.06 -53.37
CA ILE A 200 27.77 39.18 -53.75
C ILE A 200 27.65 38.66 -55.19
N LEU A 201 26.43 38.34 -55.62
CA LEU A 201 26.20 37.65 -56.90
C LEU A 201 25.74 38.57 -58.04
N GLY A 202 25.31 39.81 -57.74
CA GLY A 202 24.82 40.77 -58.73
C GLY A 202 23.62 40.24 -59.50
N ASP A 203 23.62 40.40 -60.83
CA ASP A 203 22.55 39.91 -61.72
C ASP A 203 22.43 38.38 -61.79
N ARG A 204 23.37 37.65 -61.17
CA ARG A 204 23.32 36.18 -61.04
C ARG A 204 22.63 35.72 -59.75
N ALA A 205 22.21 36.64 -58.89
CA ALA A 205 21.50 36.31 -57.66
C ALA A 205 20.12 35.72 -57.98
N THR A 206 19.88 34.50 -57.52
CA THR A 206 18.55 33.88 -57.54
C THR A 206 17.77 34.24 -56.29
N GLU A 207 16.45 34.01 -56.33
CA GLU A 207 15.61 34.11 -55.14
C GLU A 207 16.14 33.20 -54.02
N VAL A 208 16.25 33.75 -52.81
CA VAL A 208 16.78 33.05 -51.64
C VAL A 208 15.63 32.60 -50.74
N LEU A 209 15.68 31.36 -50.26
CA LEU A 209 14.71 30.81 -49.30
C LEU A 209 13.23 30.94 -49.77
N PRO A 210 12.89 30.57 -51.02
CA PRO A 210 11.56 30.82 -51.61
C PRO A 210 10.41 30.19 -50.80
N LEU A 211 10.61 28.96 -50.29
CA LEU A 211 9.65 28.28 -49.43
C LEU A 211 9.45 28.99 -48.08
N LEU A 212 10.54 29.49 -47.46
CA LEU A 212 10.45 30.19 -46.18
C LEU A 212 9.74 31.53 -46.35
N GLN A 213 10.06 32.27 -47.42
CA GLN A 213 9.38 33.53 -47.75
C GLN A 213 7.87 33.32 -47.94
N PHE A 214 7.49 32.28 -48.67
CA PHE A 214 6.08 31.95 -48.88
C PHE A 214 5.34 31.63 -47.59
N VAL A 215 5.94 30.81 -46.72
CA VAL A 215 5.33 30.44 -45.42
C VAL A 215 5.30 31.63 -44.45
N VAL A 216 6.28 32.54 -44.51
CA VAL A 216 6.28 33.79 -43.72
C VAL A 216 5.13 34.71 -44.14
N GLU A 217 4.85 34.78 -45.44
CA GLU A 217 3.79 35.62 -46.01
C GLU A 217 2.39 35.02 -45.84
N HIS A 218 2.22 33.75 -46.21
CA HIS A 218 0.92 33.08 -46.31
C HIS A 218 0.58 32.24 -45.06
N GLY A 219 1.54 31.96 -44.19
CA GLY A 219 1.33 31.17 -42.97
C GLY A 219 1.09 29.70 -43.26
N ASN A 220 0.07 29.12 -42.64
CA ASN A 220 -0.29 27.71 -42.82
C ASN A 220 -1.03 27.53 -44.16
N THR A 221 -0.27 27.23 -45.20
CA THR A 221 -0.68 27.15 -46.59
C THR A 221 -0.54 25.72 -47.13
N THR A 222 -1.26 25.37 -48.18
CA THR A 222 -1.19 24.04 -48.79
C THR A 222 -0.08 23.95 -49.85
N MET A 223 0.43 22.74 -50.09
CA MET A 223 1.32 22.51 -51.26
C MET A 223 0.63 22.85 -52.59
N TYR A 224 -0.70 22.78 -52.63
CA TYR A 224 -1.50 23.23 -53.77
C TYR A 224 -1.40 24.74 -53.97
N GLU A 225 -1.62 25.53 -52.93
CA GLU A 225 -1.46 27.00 -52.97
C GLU A 225 -0.05 27.42 -53.40
N TRP A 226 0.98 26.75 -52.88
CA TRP A 226 2.37 27.00 -53.31
C TRP A 226 2.61 26.71 -54.79
N SER A 227 2.03 25.62 -55.31
CA SER A 227 2.29 25.16 -56.68
C SER A 227 1.46 25.92 -57.73
N TYR A 228 0.25 26.34 -57.37
CA TYR A 228 -0.75 26.88 -58.31
C TYR A 228 -1.12 28.34 -58.06
N GLY A 229 -0.70 28.94 -56.94
CA GLY A 229 -0.95 30.35 -56.61
C GLY A 229 -2.40 30.68 -56.20
N GLU A 230 -3.26 29.68 -56.03
CA GLU A 230 -4.64 29.85 -55.59
C GLU A 230 -5.04 28.82 -54.52
N ALA A 231 -5.98 29.20 -53.66
CA ALA A 231 -6.48 28.35 -52.59
C ALA A 231 -7.27 27.16 -53.15
N PRO A 232 -7.09 25.93 -52.63
CA PRO A 232 -7.91 24.80 -53.02
C PRO A 232 -9.37 25.04 -52.61
N LEU A 233 -10.30 24.53 -53.43
CA LEU A 233 -11.75 24.66 -53.19
C LEU A 233 -12.22 24.01 -51.88
N SER A 234 -11.52 22.97 -51.44
CA SER A 234 -11.72 22.29 -50.16
C SER A 234 -10.44 21.58 -49.77
N VAL A 235 -10.12 21.57 -48.48
CA VAL A 235 -9.04 20.76 -47.91
C VAL A 235 -9.70 19.68 -47.07
N GLU A 236 -9.63 18.43 -47.52
CA GLU A 236 -10.06 17.28 -46.73
C GLU A 236 -8.94 16.94 -45.75
N PRO A 237 -9.11 17.16 -44.43
CA PRO A 237 -8.12 16.73 -43.47
C PRO A 237 -8.13 15.21 -43.39
N ASP A 238 -6.95 14.58 -43.37
CA ASP A 238 -6.84 13.18 -42.98
C ASP A 238 -7.56 13.01 -41.64
N PRO A 239 -8.58 12.13 -41.55
CA PRO A 239 -9.20 11.85 -40.27
C PRO A 239 -8.13 11.17 -39.43
N ILE A 240 -7.57 11.90 -38.46
CA ILE A 240 -6.76 11.30 -37.40
C ILE A 240 -7.73 10.40 -36.61
N HIS A 241 -7.82 9.13 -36.99
CA HIS A 241 -8.55 8.10 -36.25
C HIS A 241 -7.77 7.82 -34.97
N ILE A 242 -8.07 8.58 -33.92
CA ILE A 242 -7.84 8.15 -32.54
C ILE A 242 -9.15 7.48 -32.13
N GLU A 243 -9.37 6.26 -32.59
CA GLU A 243 -10.43 5.42 -32.07
C GLU A 243 -9.97 4.94 -30.68
N ILE A 244 -10.37 5.67 -29.64
CA ILE A 244 -10.41 5.09 -28.30
C ILE A 244 -11.68 4.25 -28.29
N ASP A 245 -11.60 3.06 -28.87
CA ASP A 245 -12.65 2.08 -28.65
C ASP A 245 -12.63 1.73 -27.16
N ASP A 246 -13.69 2.17 -26.47
CA ASP A 246 -14.10 1.73 -25.15
C ASP A 246 -14.61 0.27 -25.17
N GLU A 247 -14.62 -0.37 -26.34
CA GLU A 247 -15.05 -1.75 -26.50
C GLU A 247 -13.86 -2.72 -26.39
N ASP A 248 -13.84 -3.41 -25.26
CA ASP A 248 -13.28 -4.75 -25.05
C ASP A 248 -13.38 -5.60 -26.33
N GLN A 249 -12.30 -5.68 -27.12
CA GLN A 249 -11.93 -6.86 -27.91
C GLN A 249 -10.61 -6.63 -28.66
N GLY A 250 -9.54 -7.27 -28.17
CA GLY A 250 -8.26 -7.28 -28.85
C GLY A 250 -7.31 -8.27 -28.20
N ALA A 251 -7.41 -9.52 -28.61
CA ALA A 251 -6.58 -10.66 -28.23
C ALA A 251 -5.08 -10.32 -28.11
N GLY A 252 -4.55 -10.46 -26.90
CA GLY A 252 -3.12 -10.47 -26.60
C GLY A 252 -2.96 -11.05 -25.20
N ASP A 253 -2.41 -12.26 -25.14
CA ASP A 253 -2.21 -13.14 -23.98
C ASP A 253 -2.93 -12.77 -22.68
N GLN A 254 -3.91 -13.59 -22.32
CA GLN A 254 -4.33 -13.74 -20.93
C GLN A 254 -3.07 -13.94 -20.10
N ILE A 255 -2.66 -12.88 -19.42
CA ILE A 255 -1.65 -13.00 -18.39
C ILE A 255 -2.33 -13.83 -17.29
N ASP A 256 -1.93 -15.10 -17.22
CA ASP A 256 -2.30 -16.05 -16.17
C ASP A 256 -1.66 -15.57 -14.86
N PHE A 257 -2.26 -14.54 -14.26
CA PHE A 257 -1.89 -14.04 -12.95
C PHE A 257 -2.47 -14.98 -11.91
N GLY A 258 -1.72 -16.03 -11.60
CA GLY A 258 -2.06 -17.05 -10.62
C GLY A 258 -2.66 -16.49 -9.32
N SER A 259 -3.43 -17.36 -8.66
CA SER A 259 -4.22 -17.09 -7.45
C SER A 259 -3.62 -16.02 -6.53
N LEU A 260 -4.43 -14.99 -6.28
CA LEU A 260 -4.19 -13.79 -5.45
C LEU A 260 -3.82 -14.06 -3.97
N ASP A 261 -3.53 -15.30 -3.61
CA ASP A 261 -3.29 -15.79 -2.25
C ASP A 261 -1.83 -16.22 -1.98
N ALA A 262 -0.93 -16.16 -2.97
CA ALA A 262 0.47 -16.57 -2.78
C ALA A 262 1.44 -15.37 -2.60
N PRO A 263 2.45 -15.47 -1.71
CA PRO A 263 3.48 -14.45 -1.51
C PRO A 263 4.56 -14.54 -2.59
N ALA A 264 4.17 -14.72 -3.84
CA ALA A 264 5.10 -14.73 -4.96
C ALA A 264 5.49 -13.29 -5.28
N GLU A 265 6.80 -13.05 -5.44
CA GLU A 265 7.30 -11.87 -6.13
C GLU A 265 6.42 -11.61 -7.35
N ILE A 266 5.90 -10.39 -7.44
CA ILE A 266 5.13 -9.97 -8.59
C ILE A 266 6.11 -10.03 -9.77
N ASP A 267 5.96 -11.06 -10.59
CA ASP A 267 6.65 -11.13 -11.87
C ASP A 267 6.05 -10.02 -12.74
N PHE A 268 6.79 -8.93 -12.86
CA PHE A 268 6.47 -7.82 -13.75
C PHE A 268 6.83 -8.22 -15.18
N GLY A 269 6.26 -9.35 -15.62
CA GLY A 269 6.58 -10.00 -16.88
C GLY A 269 6.83 -8.97 -17.95
N ASP A 270 8.05 -9.02 -18.49
CA ASP A 270 8.50 -8.33 -19.68
C ASP A 270 7.74 -8.93 -20.87
N GLY A 271 6.42 -8.78 -20.87
CA GLY A 271 5.59 -9.07 -22.02
C GLY A 271 6.00 -8.09 -23.10
N ASP A 272 6.27 -8.62 -24.31
CA ASP A 272 6.70 -8.10 -25.62
C ASP A 272 6.51 -6.59 -25.97
N ALA A 273 5.87 -5.79 -25.12
CA ALA A 273 6.02 -4.34 -25.02
C ALA A 273 7.34 -3.88 -24.34
N GLY A 274 8.26 -4.80 -24.04
CA GLY A 274 9.65 -4.54 -23.65
C GLY A 274 10.51 -3.92 -24.75
N ALA A 275 9.95 -3.68 -25.94
CA ALA A 275 10.49 -2.65 -26.81
C ALA A 275 10.29 -1.30 -26.12
N GLU A 276 11.23 -0.91 -25.25
CA GLU A 276 11.57 0.50 -25.06
C GLU A 276 11.64 1.06 -26.47
N ILE A 277 10.61 1.80 -26.88
CA ILE A 277 10.71 2.56 -28.11
C ILE A 277 11.82 3.54 -27.79
N ASP A 278 13.00 3.27 -28.36
CA ASP A 278 14.03 4.25 -28.52
C ASP A 278 13.38 5.36 -29.34
N TRP A 279 12.81 6.33 -28.61
CA TRP A 279 12.20 7.52 -29.14
C TRP A 279 13.21 8.38 -29.86
N GLY A 280 14.45 7.90 -30.01
CA GLY A 280 15.34 8.19 -31.09
C GLY A 280 15.28 9.67 -31.32
N ASN A 281 16.13 10.41 -30.61
CA ASN A 281 16.61 11.65 -31.15
C ASN A 281 17.01 11.28 -32.58
N ILE A 282 16.13 11.57 -33.54
CA ILE A 282 16.54 11.65 -34.90
C ILE A 282 17.43 12.86 -34.77
N ASP A 283 18.72 12.61 -34.57
CA ASP A 283 19.79 13.50 -34.99
C ASP A 283 19.60 13.58 -36.50
N VAL A 284 18.51 14.27 -36.91
CA VAL A 284 18.46 15.00 -38.15
C VAL A 284 19.59 15.96 -37.91
N ALA A 285 20.80 15.58 -38.33
CA ALA A 285 21.98 16.41 -38.26
C ALA A 285 21.50 17.79 -38.65
N ALA A 286 21.43 18.71 -37.66
CA ALA A 286 20.61 19.90 -37.80
C ALA A 286 21.03 20.54 -39.11
N PRO A 287 20.17 20.55 -40.15
CA PRO A 287 20.58 21.02 -41.45
C PRO A 287 21.03 22.44 -41.20
N GLU A 288 22.32 22.72 -41.42
CA GLU A 288 22.94 23.97 -40.96
C GLU A 288 22.03 25.13 -41.35
N ASN A 289 21.42 25.76 -40.34
CA ASN A 289 20.42 26.78 -40.59
C ASN A 289 21.16 27.95 -41.22
N ILE A 290 21.04 28.09 -42.54
CA ILE A 290 21.85 29.01 -43.32
C ILE A 290 21.67 30.46 -42.84
N LEU A 291 20.49 30.78 -42.31
CA LEU A 291 20.17 32.09 -41.76
C LEU A 291 20.83 32.29 -40.39
N GLU A 292 20.85 31.25 -39.55
CA GLU A 292 21.55 31.26 -38.26
C GLU A 292 23.07 31.39 -38.44
N SER A 293 23.65 30.60 -39.34
CA SER A 293 25.08 30.65 -39.66
C SER A 293 25.48 32.01 -40.26
N PHE A 294 24.66 32.55 -41.16
CA PHE A 294 24.85 33.88 -41.73
C PHE A 294 24.85 34.97 -40.64
N LEU A 295 23.85 34.97 -39.74
CA LEU A 295 23.75 35.97 -38.67
C LEU A 295 24.88 35.86 -37.64
N LYS A 296 25.31 34.64 -37.30
CA LYS A 296 26.50 34.41 -36.44
C LYS A 296 27.76 34.97 -37.09
N MET A 297 27.95 34.74 -38.38
CA MET A 297 29.07 35.30 -39.14
C MET A 297 29.01 36.84 -39.16
N ARG A 298 27.82 37.43 -39.37
CA ARG A 298 27.64 38.88 -39.33
C ARG A 298 27.93 39.49 -37.98
N LEU A 299 27.43 38.89 -36.89
CA LEU A 299 27.74 39.34 -35.54
C LEU A 299 29.23 39.29 -35.25
N TYR A 300 29.93 38.23 -35.68
CA TYR A 300 31.37 38.11 -35.53
C TYR A 300 32.13 39.21 -36.30
N GLU A 301 31.75 39.46 -37.56
CA GLU A 301 32.31 40.55 -38.38
C GLU A 301 32.09 41.92 -37.72
N THR A 302 30.87 42.23 -37.27
CA THR A 302 30.54 43.52 -36.64
C THR A 302 31.30 43.73 -35.32
N ASN A 303 31.47 42.67 -34.52
CA ASN A 303 32.21 42.74 -33.25
C ASN A 303 33.74 42.79 -33.44
N THR A 304 34.27 42.17 -34.50
CA THR A 304 35.72 42.14 -34.81
C THR A 304 36.20 43.39 -35.54
N SER A 305 35.30 44.08 -36.27
CA SER A 305 35.57 45.34 -36.98
C SER A 305 36.02 46.50 -36.08
N GLY A 306 35.94 46.35 -34.76
CA GLY A 306 36.44 47.31 -33.78
C GLY A 306 37.97 47.33 -33.62
N ASP A 307 38.69 46.25 -33.93
CA ASP A 307 40.09 46.11 -33.49
C ASP A 307 41.14 45.86 -34.60
N ASN A 308 40.79 45.52 -35.84
CA ASN A 308 41.77 45.43 -36.94
C ASN A 308 41.11 45.58 -38.32
N HIS A 309 41.71 46.41 -39.19
CA HIS A 309 41.32 46.63 -40.59
C HIS A 309 41.60 45.42 -41.50
N SER A 310 41.06 44.24 -41.19
CA SER A 310 41.13 43.09 -42.09
C SER A 310 39.81 42.91 -42.85
N PHE A 311 39.84 43.25 -44.14
CA PHE A 311 38.95 42.80 -45.22
C PHE A 311 37.47 43.19 -45.12
N SER A 312 37.17 44.50 -45.15
CA SER A 312 35.80 44.98 -45.37
C SER A 312 35.41 44.84 -46.85
N LEU A 313 34.88 43.67 -47.25
CA LEU A 313 34.22 43.49 -48.56
C LEU A 313 32.81 44.13 -48.58
N LEU A 314 32.40 44.85 -47.51
CA LEU A 314 30.99 45.07 -47.18
C LEU A 314 30.67 46.50 -46.74
N GLU A 315 31.51 47.48 -47.09
CA GLU A 315 31.38 48.90 -46.75
C GLU A 315 30.08 49.57 -47.23
N GLN A 316 29.26 48.88 -48.04
CA GLN A 316 28.02 49.42 -48.64
C GLN A 316 26.75 48.61 -48.32
N LEU A 317 26.82 47.60 -47.46
CA LEU A 317 25.59 46.96 -46.95
C LEU A 317 24.99 47.80 -45.81
N PRO A 318 23.67 47.71 -45.58
CA PRO A 318 23.04 48.37 -44.44
C PRO A 318 23.79 47.99 -43.15
N THR A 319 24.34 48.98 -42.45
CA THR A 319 24.97 48.76 -41.14
C THR A 319 23.90 48.48 -40.12
N GLU A 320 23.49 47.21 -40.01
CA GLU A 320 22.64 46.76 -38.93
C GLU A 320 23.41 46.86 -37.61
N SER A 321 22.73 47.34 -36.56
CA SER A 321 23.33 47.40 -35.23
C SER A 321 23.56 45.98 -34.67
N THR A 322 24.54 45.82 -33.78
CA THR A 322 24.74 44.56 -33.05
C THR A 322 23.47 44.09 -32.34
N ALA A 323 22.67 45.02 -31.82
CA ALA A 323 21.37 44.75 -31.22
C ALA A 323 20.35 44.19 -32.23
N ALA A 324 20.30 44.75 -33.45
CA ALA A 324 19.40 44.28 -34.51
C ALA A 324 19.78 42.88 -35.01
N LEU A 325 21.08 42.64 -35.25
CA LEU A 325 21.58 41.32 -35.64
C LEU A 325 21.35 40.25 -34.57
N THR A 326 21.49 40.63 -33.28
CA THR A 326 21.18 39.73 -32.16
C THR A 326 19.69 39.40 -32.13
N ALA A 327 18.81 40.39 -32.28
CA ALA A 327 17.36 40.16 -32.32
C ALA A 327 16.93 39.27 -33.51
N MET A 328 17.57 39.44 -34.67
CA MET A 328 17.36 38.56 -35.83
C MET A 328 17.80 37.13 -35.54
N LEU A 329 18.96 36.94 -34.90
CA LEU A 329 19.47 35.61 -34.54
C LEU A 329 18.57 34.92 -33.52
N ASP A 330 18.13 35.66 -32.49
CA ASP A 330 17.19 35.16 -31.49
C ASP A 330 15.88 34.71 -32.13
N ALA A 331 15.33 35.47 -33.08
CA ALA A 331 14.11 35.10 -33.79
C ALA A 331 14.26 33.79 -34.59
N VAL A 332 15.41 33.61 -35.27
CA VAL A 332 15.73 32.38 -36.01
C VAL A 332 15.88 31.19 -35.07
N GLN A 333 16.58 31.34 -33.95
CA GLN A 333 16.79 30.28 -32.97
C GLN A 333 15.51 29.90 -32.23
N VAL A 334 14.65 30.87 -31.91
CA VAL A 334 13.33 30.62 -31.32
C VAL A 334 12.42 29.87 -32.30
N ALA A 335 12.45 30.21 -33.60
CA ALA A 335 11.67 29.49 -34.60
C ALA A 335 12.19 28.06 -34.82
N ALA A 336 13.51 27.88 -34.91
CA ALA A 336 14.14 26.58 -35.07
C ALA A 336 13.87 25.65 -33.88
N SER A 337 14.10 26.12 -32.65
CA SER A 337 13.87 25.33 -31.43
C SER A 337 12.43 24.87 -31.26
N LYS A 338 11.45 25.66 -31.71
CA LYS A 338 10.03 25.27 -31.71
C LYS A 338 9.71 24.20 -32.74
N LEU A 339 10.34 24.25 -33.92
CA LEU A 339 10.12 23.28 -35.00
C LEU A 339 10.82 21.94 -34.72
N THR A 340 11.96 21.98 -34.02
CA THR A 340 12.72 20.78 -33.62
C THR A 340 12.42 20.34 -32.19
N ALA A 341 11.37 20.87 -31.57
CA ALA A 341 10.96 20.48 -30.23
C ALA A 341 10.53 18.99 -30.23
N PRO A 342 10.88 18.19 -29.20
CA PRO A 342 10.48 16.78 -29.13
C PRO A 342 8.97 16.55 -29.30
N GLU A 343 8.15 17.48 -28.81
CA GLU A 343 6.70 17.46 -28.94
C GLU A 343 6.24 17.48 -30.41
N MET A 344 6.96 18.18 -31.29
CA MET A 344 6.66 18.22 -32.73
C MET A 344 6.94 16.88 -33.42
N ASN A 345 7.99 16.16 -32.99
CA ASN A 345 8.26 14.81 -33.49
C ASN A 345 7.16 13.82 -33.04
N HIS A 346 6.69 13.93 -31.79
CA HIS A 346 5.56 13.12 -31.31
C HIS A 346 4.28 13.42 -32.09
N LEU A 347 3.92 14.69 -32.30
CA LEU A 347 2.75 15.08 -33.09
C LEU A 347 2.84 14.64 -34.55
N HIS A 348 4.03 14.72 -35.15
CA HIS A 348 4.29 14.20 -36.49
C HIS A 348 4.03 12.70 -36.57
N ASN A 349 4.57 11.92 -35.62
CA ASN A 349 4.39 10.48 -35.57
C ASN A 349 2.93 10.08 -35.29
N VAL A 350 2.22 10.80 -34.42
CA VAL A 350 0.78 10.60 -34.17
C VAL A 350 -0.02 10.83 -35.45
N LYS A 351 0.34 11.85 -36.25
CA LYS A 351 -0.38 12.17 -37.49
C LYS A 351 -0.12 11.15 -38.61
N HIS A 352 1.10 10.63 -38.71
CA HIS A 352 1.55 9.89 -39.90
C HIS A 352 1.80 8.39 -39.68
N SER A 353 1.74 7.90 -38.43
CA SER A 353 1.98 6.49 -38.11
C SER A 353 0.86 5.91 -37.23
N PRO A 354 -0.10 5.17 -37.82
CA PRO A 354 -1.12 4.46 -37.05
C PRO A 354 -0.52 3.50 -36.01
N ARG A 355 0.54 2.77 -36.39
CA ARG A 355 1.28 1.89 -35.47
C ARG A 355 1.84 2.63 -34.26
N TYR A 356 2.28 3.87 -34.43
CA TYR A 356 2.76 4.70 -33.32
C TYR A 356 1.62 5.02 -32.35
N VAL A 357 0.43 5.36 -32.87
CA VAL A 357 -0.76 5.63 -32.07
C VAL A 357 -1.20 4.38 -31.30
N ASP A 358 -1.18 3.22 -31.92
CA ASP A 358 -1.55 1.95 -31.27
C ASP A 358 -0.62 1.61 -30.11
N VAL A 359 0.69 1.67 -30.32
CA VAL A 359 1.67 1.36 -29.27
C VAL A 359 1.62 2.38 -28.13
N LEU A 360 1.47 3.67 -28.46
CA LEU A 360 1.33 4.70 -27.45
C LEU A 360 0.06 4.51 -26.61
N THR A 361 -1.07 4.21 -27.27
CA THR A 361 -2.34 3.92 -26.60
C THR A 361 -2.20 2.71 -25.69
N ALA A 362 -1.57 1.63 -26.16
CA ALA A 362 -1.33 0.43 -25.37
C ALA A 362 -0.47 0.72 -24.13
N GLN A 363 0.61 1.50 -24.28
CA GLN A 363 1.49 1.87 -23.18
C GLN A 363 0.76 2.73 -22.11
N LEU A 364 -0.06 3.70 -22.53
CA LEU A 364 -0.86 4.51 -21.62
C LEU A 364 -1.93 3.68 -20.89
N LYS A 365 -2.63 2.79 -21.62
CA LYS A 365 -3.59 1.85 -21.04
C LYS A 365 -2.92 0.92 -20.00
N GLN A 366 -1.74 0.40 -20.31
CA GLN A 366 -0.97 -0.46 -19.40
C GLN A 366 -0.58 0.29 -18.11
N LYS A 367 -0.11 1.53 -18.21
CA LYS A 367 0.25 2.36 -17.03
C LYS A 367 -0.97 2.69 -16.16
N LEU A 368 -2.12 2.98 -16.76
CA LEU A 368 -3.38 3.18 -16.03
C LEU A 368 -3.84 1.90 -15.32
N ALA A 369 -3.84 0.77 -16.02
CA ALA A 369 -4.20 -0.53 -15.44
C ALA A 369 -3.29 -0.92 -14.26
N LEU A 370 -2.00 -0.57 -14.35
CA LEU A 370 -1.05 -0.77 -13.25
C LEU A 370 -1.41 0.09 -12.03
N CYS A 371 -1.73 1.37 -12.22
CA CYS A 371 -2.18 2.25 -11.13
C CYS A 371 -3.43 1.70 -10.44
N ASP A 372 -4.44 1.29 -11.21
CA ASP A 372 -5.67 0.71 -10.66
C ASP A 372 -5.40 -0.57 -9.87
N LYS A 373 -4.51 -1.43 -10.36
CA LYS A 373 -4.09 -2.65 -9.67
C LYS A 373 -3.40 -2.33 -8.34
N LEU A 374 -2.45 -1.39 -8.34
CA LEU A 374 -1.74 -0.97 -7.13
C LEU A 374 -2.70 -0.37 -6.10
N SER A 375 -3.68 0.43 -6.54
CA SER A 375 -4.72 0.99 -5.69
C SER A 375 -5.58 -0.11 -5.04
N ARG A 376 -5.99 -1.13 -5.80
CA ARG A 376 -6.74 -2.29 -5.27
C ARG A 376 -5.92 -3.10 -4.27
N LEU A 377 -4.62 -3.31 -4.55
CA LEU A 377 -3.71 -4.00 -3.62
C LEU A 377 -3.49 -3.19 -2.35
N ALA A 378 -3.37 -1.87 -2.45
CA ALA A 378 -3.29 -0.98 -1.30
C ALA A 378 -4.56 -1.08 -0.44
N SER A 379 -5.76 -1.02 -1.03
CA SER A 379 -7.02 -1.19 -0.30
C SER A 379 -7.07 -2.52 0.44
N ARG A 380 -6.73 -3.63 -0.24
CA ARG A 380 -6.73 -4.97 0.37
C ARG A 380 -5.74 -5.08 1.52
N ALA A 381 -4.54 -4.52 1.36
CA ALA A 381 -3.53 -4.51 2.42
C ALA A 381 -4.00 -3.70 3.64
N ALA A 382 -4.72 -2.60 3.43
CA ALA A 382 -5.33 -1.82 4.50
C ALA A 382 -6.43 -2.61 5.23
N ASP A 383 -7.32 -3.29 4.49
CA ASP A 383 -8.37 -4.13 5.07
C ASP A 383 -7.79 -5.29 5.90
N GLN A 384 -6.74 -5.95 5.38
CA GLN A 384 -6.03 -7.01 6.09
C GLN A 384 -5.35 -6.50 7.37
N SER A 385 -4.73 -5.32 7.31
CA SER A 385 -4.15 -4.66 8.48
C SER A 385 -5.22 -4.38 9.53
N ALA A 386 -6.33 -3.73 9.15
CA ALA A 386 -7.44 -3.42 10.04
C ALA A 386 -8.02 -4.69 10.69
N ALA A 387 -8.20 -5.76 9.91
CA ALA A 387 -8.69 -7.04 10.41
C ALA A 387 -7.71 -7.71 11.40
N ALA A 388 -6.40 -7.65 11.13
CA ALA A 388 -5.39 -8.17 12.06
C ALA A 388 -5.34 -7.36 13.37
N GLY A 389 -5.39 -6.04 13.28
CA GLY A 389 -5.46 -5.15 14.45
C GLY A 389 -6.73 -5.37 15.29
N ALA A 390 -7.88 -5.60 14.63
CA ALA A 390 -9.13 -5.93 15.31
C ALA A 390 -9.03 -7.26 16.08
N ARG A 391 -8.51 -8.33 15.44
CA ARG A 391 -8.29 -9.63 16.11
C ARG A 391 -7.34 -9.52 17.30
N ALA A 392 -6.24 -8.76 17.17
CA ALA A 392 -5.33 -8.51 18.29
C ALA A 392 -6.05 -7.79 19.44
N THR A 393 -6.88 -6.80 19.13
CA THR A 393 -7.67 -6.02 20.10
C THR A 393 -8.70 -6.88 20.83
N GLU A 394 -9.36 -7.82 20.13
CA GLU A 394 -10.32 -8.76 20.72
C GLU A 394 -9.67 -9.79 21.65
N LEU A 395 -8.44 -10.22 21.36
CA LEU A 395 -7.71 -11.19 22.18
C LEU A 395 -7.16 -10.60 23.49
N ARG A 396 -6.87 -9.29 23.54
CA ARG A 396 -6.36 -8.60 24.73
C ARG A 396 -7.27 -8.75 25.97
N PRO A 397 -8.58 -8.48 25.93
CA PRO A 397 -9.45 -8.67 27.10
C PRO A 397 -9.56 -10.14 27.51
N VAL A 398 -9.47 -11.09 26.56
CA VAL A 398 -9.42 -12.53 26.85
C VAL A 398 -8.16 -12.87 27.64
N LEU A 399 -7.00 -12.38 27.19
CA LEU A 399 -5.71 -12.54 27.88
C LEU A 399 -5.76 -11.93 29.30
N THR A 400 -6.30 -10.73 29.44
CA THR A 400 -6.45 -10.09 30.76
C THR A 400 -7.32 -10.92 31.70
N ARG A 401 -8.45 -11.44 31.20
CA ARG A 401 -9.38 -12.25 31.97
C ARG A 401 -8.76 -13.58 32.43
N ILE A 402 -8.06 -14.28 31.54
CA ILE A 402 -7.42 -15.56 31.90
C ILE A 402 -6.27 -15.35 32.89
N ILE A 403 -5.48 -14.27 32.75
CA ILE A 403 -4.44 -13.91 33.72
C ILE A 403 -5.05 -13.66 35.10
N ALA A 404 -6.13 -12.87 35.18
CA ALA A 404 -6.81 -12.58 36.44
C ALA A 404 -7.36 -13.86 37.11
N ARG A 405 -8.07 -14.70 36.35
CA ARG A 405 -8.60 -15.99 36.84
C ARG A 405 -7.49 -16.95 37.26
N THR A 406 -6.36 -16.95 36.57
CA THR A 406 -5.21 -17.80 36.91
C THR A 406 -4.52 -17.33 38.19
N LYS A 407 -4.43 -16.01 38.44
CA LYS A 407 -3.96 -15.47 39.72
C LYS A 407 -4.87 -15.86 40.87
N GLU A 408 -6.18 -15.77 40.67
CA GLU A 408 -7.17 -16.19 41.66
C GLU A 408 -7.03 -17.69 41.98
N LEU A 409 -6.95 -18.54 40.96
CA LEU A 409 -6.77 -19.98 41.12
C LEU A 409 -5.47 -20.33 41.86
N GLN A 410 -4.38 -19.61 41.57
CA GLN A 410 -3.11 -19.78 42.28
C GLN A 410 -3.28 -19.48 43.78
N ALA A 411 -3.90 -18.36 44.13
CA ALA A 411 -4.13 -17.98 45.53
C ALA A 411 -5.05 -18.98 46.25
N GLN A 412 -6.06 -19.50 45.56
CA GLN A 412 -6.96 -20.54 46.09
C GLN A 412 -6.19 -21.84 46.39
N ILE A 413 -5.31 -22.29 45.48
CA ILE A 413 -4.48 -23.48 45.71
C ILE A 413 -3.49 -23.26 46.86
N GLU A 414 -2.81 -22.10 46.91
CA GLU A 414 -1.89 -21.75 47.99
C GLU A 414 -2.59 -21.76 49.36
N SER A 415 -3.80 -21.19 49.44
CA SER A 415 -4.63 -21.21 50.64
C SER A 415 -5.00 -22.64 51.07
N GLU A 416 -5.43 -23.48 50.12
CA GLU A 416 -5.83 -24.86 50.40
C GLU A 416 -4.66 -25.75 50.84
N ILE A 417 -3.47 -25.54 50.27
CA ILE A 417 -2.25 -26.21 50.75
C ILE A 417 -1.88 -25.66 52.14
N SER A 418 -1.93 -24.34 52.36
CA SER A 418 -1.59 -23.72 53.65
C SER A 418 -2.45 -24.26 54.80
N LYS A 419 -3.76 -24.46 54.58
CA LYS A 419 -4.67 -25.08 55.54
C LYS A 419 -4.20 -26.48 55.96
N LYS A 420 -3.69 -27.29 55.02
CA LYS A 420 -3.13 -28.63 55.30
C LYS A 420 -1.82 -28.58 56.11
N TYR A 421 -1.18 -27.43 56.19
CA TYR A 421 0.06 -27.18 56.95
C TYR A 421 -0.13 -26.17 58.09
N LYS A 422 -1.30 -26.18 58.74
CA LYS A 422 -1.58 -25.34 59.93
C LYS A 422 -1.38 -23.84 59.70
N GLY A 423 -1.70 -23.35 58.50
CA GLY A 423 -1.59 -21.92 58.15
C GLY A 423 -0.18 -21.46 57.77
N ARG A 424 0.75 -22.40 57.58
CA ARG A 424 2.10 -22.09 57.10
C ARG A 424 2.02 -21.42 55.71
N PRO A 425 2.76 -20.33 55.43
CA PRO A 425 2.73 -19.67 54.14
C PRO A 425 3.15 -20.61 53.00
N VAL A 426 2.45 -20.56 51.87
CA VAL A 426 2.74 -21.36 50.66
C VAL A 426 2.89 -20.44 49.47
N ASN A 427 3.95 -20.61 48.67
CA ASN A 427 4.15 -19.88 47.42
C ASN A 427 4.32 -20.86 46.26
N ILE A 428 3.54 -20.68 45.21
CA ILE A 428 3.74 -21.38 43.94
C ILE A 428 4.66 -20.54 43.04
N ILE A 429 5.91 -20.97 42.92
CA ILE A 429 6.98 -20.30 42.17
C ILE A 429 6.90 -20.67 40.69
N GLY A 430 7.15 -19.69 39.81
CA GLY A 430 6.90 -19.82 38.37
C GLY A 430 5.44 -19.54 37.98
N GLY A 431 4.64 -19.02 38.92
CA GLY A 431 3.26 -18.60 38.73
C GLY A 431 3.08 -17.35 37.86
N VAL A 432 1.89 -16.76 37.90
CA VAL A 432 1.50 -15.62 37.04
C VAL A 432 2.34 -14.36 37.26
N LYS A 433 3.12 -14.27 38.34
CA LYS A 433 4.07 -13.16 38.57
C LYS A 433 5.23 -13.10 37.57
N PHE A 434 5.48 -14.20 36.84
CA PHE A 434 6.55 -14.30 35.84
C PHE A 434 6.00 -14.35 34.40
N LEU A 435 4.69 -14.13 34.24
CA LEU A 435 3.98 -13.93 32.98
C LEU A 435 3.68 -12.43 32.84
#